data_AF-A0A660UT22-F1
#
_entry.id   AF-A0A660UT22-F1
#
_cell.length_a   1.000
_cell.length_b   1.000
_cell.length_c   1.000
_cell.angle_alpha   90.00
_cell.angle_beta   90.00
_cell.angle_gamma   90.00
#
_symmetry.space_group_name_H-M   'P 1'
#
loop_
_entity.id
_entity.type
_entity.pdbx_description
1 polymer ?
#
loop_
_entity_poly.entity_id
_entity_poly.type
_entity_poly.pdbx_seq_one_letter_code
_entity_poly.pdbx_strand_id
1 'polypeptide(L)'
;MIDKKVAALAEKGTVLNQAVLDSLNHIILSHHGQYEFGSPKLPATAEAFMVYYIDDLDAKMNQVTDLIDNHPGEADWTAYQRALETKLYRKRPLE
;
A
#
# COMPACT_ATOMS: atom_id res chain seq x y z
N MET A 1 -17.72 4.51 -4.91
CA MET A 1 -17.99 4.06 -3.53
C MET A 1 -18.46 2.63 -3.56
N ILE A 2 -18.03 1.82 -2.59
CA ILE A 2 -18.32 0.39 -2.50
C ILE A 2 -19.82 0.09 -2.50
N ASP A 3 -20.64 0.94 -1.87
CA ASP A 3 -22.10 0.80 -1.85
C ASP A 3 -22.73 0.81 -3.25
N LYS A 4 -22.21 1.65 -4.15
CA LYS A 4 -22.67 1.66 -5.55
C LYS A 4 -22.33 0.36 -6.27
N LYS A 5 -21.18 -0.26 -5.96
CA LYS A 5 -20.81 -1.56 -6.53
C LYS A 5 -21.65 -2.69 -5.96
N VAL A 6 -21.96 -2.66 -4.66
CA VAL A 6 -22.86 -3.63 -4.01
C VAL A 6 -24.27 -3.54 -4.61
N ALA A 7 -24.81 -2.33 -4.77
CA ALA A 7 -26.11 -2.14 -5.42
C ALA A 7 -26.14 -2.69 -6.86
N ALA A 8 -25.11 -2.38 -7.66
CA ALA A 8 -24.99 -2.89 -9.02
C ALA A 8 -24.84 -4.43 -9.10
N LEU A 9 -24.25 -5.07 -8.08
CA LEU A 9 -24.19 -6.52 -7.98
C LEU A 9 -25.56 -7.11 -7.61
N ALA A 10 -26.30 -6.46 -6.72
CA ALA A 10 -27.64 -6.88 -6.33
C ALA A 10 -28.62 -6.84 -7.51
N GLU A 11 -28.56 -5.80 -8.36
CA GLU A 11 -29.34 -5.72 -9.61
C GLU A 11 -29.09 -6.90 -10.55
N LYS A 12 -27.88 -7.48 -10.50
CA LYS A 12 -27.48 -8.66 -11.29
C LYS A 12 -27.79 -9.98 -10.57
N GLY A 13 -28.54 -9.95 -9.47
CA GLY A 13 -28.89 -11.12 -8.66
C GLY A 13 -27.76 -11.62 -7.77
N THR A 14 -26.66 -10.88 -7.63
CA THR A 14 -25.55 -11.24 -6.74
C THR A 14 -25.69 -10.49 -5.42
N VAL A 15 -26.03 -11.22 -4.35
CA VAL A 15 -26.14 -10.65 -3.00
C VAL A 15 -24.86 -10.91 -2.22
N LEU A 16 -24.24 -9.85 -1.70
CA LEU A 16 -23.08 -9.98 -0.83
C LEU A 16 -23.49 -10.25 0.62
N ASN A 17 -22.71 -11.08 1.31
CA ASN A 17 -22.82 -11.24 2.75
C ASN A 17 -22.36 -9.95 3.45
N GLN A 18 -23.13 -9.48 4.44
CA GLN A 18 -22.82 -8.26 5.20
C GLN A 18 -21.45 -8.31 5.87
N ALA A 19 -21.05 -9.44 6.45
CA ALA A 19 -19.73 -9.60 7.08
C ALA A 19 -18.58 -9.44 6.08
N VAL A 20 -18.79 -9.84 4.82
CA VAL A 20 -17.80 -9.62 3.75
C VAL A 20 -17.71 -8.13 3.41
N LEU A 21 -18.85 -7.45 3.32
CA LEU A 21 -18.88 -5.99 3.09
C LEU A 21 -18.18 -5.23 4.23
N ASP A 22 -18.46 -5.59 5.48
CA ASP A 22 -17.83 -4.98 6.66
C ASP A 22 -16.31 -5.22 6.66
N SER A 23 -15.88 -6.43 6.31
CA SER A 23 -14.45 -6.76 6.19
C SER A 23 -13.76 -5.94 5.08
N LEU A 24 -14.38 -5.83 3.90
CA LEU A 24 -13.85 -5.01 2.80
C LEU A 24 -13.78 -3.53 3.17
N ASN A 25 -14.82 -3.01 3.83
CA ASN A 25 -14.82 -1.65 4.35
C ASN A 25 -13.69 -1.41 5.34
N HIS A 26 -13.48 -2.33 6.28
CA HIS A 26 -12.40 -2.23 7.26
C HIS A 26 -11.01 -2.25 6.58
N ILE A 27 -10.81 -3.16 5.61
CA ILE A 27 -9.57 -3.21 4.82
C ILE A 27 -9.30 -1.86 4.15
N ILE A 28 -10.28 -1.31 3.44
CA ILE A 28 -10.12 -0.01 2.74
C ILE A 28 -9.90 1.12 3.73
N LEU A 29 -10.63 1.17 4.85
CA LEU A 29 -10.50 2.24 5.83
C LEU A 29 -9.18 2.18 6.61
N SER A 30 -8.58 1.00 6.76
CA SER A 30 -7.39 0.82 7.59
C SER A 30 -6.09 0.63 6.79
N HIS A 31 -6.14 0.67 5.46
CA HIS A 31 -5.01 0.30 4.60
C HIS A 31 -3.74 1.16 4.79
N HIS A 32 -3.84 2.39 5.32
CA HIS A 32 -2.65 3.19 5.65
C HIS A 32 -1.95 2.74 6.94
N GLY A 33 -2.55 1.83 7.71
CA GLY A 33 -1.94 1.12 8.83
C GLY A 33 -1.71 1.90 10.12
N GLN A 34 -1.41 3.19 10.02
CA GLN A 34 -1.08 4.07 11.14
C GLN A 34 -1.87 5.39 11.05
N TYR A 35 -2.21 5.97 12.20
CA TYR A 35 -2.93 7.24 12.24
C TYR A 35 -2.09 8.38 11.63
N GLU A 36 -0.78 8.35 11.85
CA GLU A 36 0.19 9.29 11.31
C GLU A 36 0.28 9.25 9.77
N PHE A 37 -0.08 8.11 9.17
CA PHE A 37 -0.16 7.93 7.71
C PHE A 37 -1.56 8.22 7.16
N GLY A 38 -2.44 8.82 7.96
CA GLY A 38 -3.79 9.20 7.55
C GLY A 38 -4.82 8.09 7.66
N SER A 39 -4.50 6.97 8.31
CA SER A 39 -5.48 5.90 8.52
C SER A 39 -6.55 6.34 9.52
N PRO A 40 -7.86 6.38 9.17
CA PRO A 40 -8.92 6.67 10.14
C PRO A 40 -9.11 5.56 11.19
N LYS A 41 -8.60 4.35 10.92
CA LYS A 41 -8.61 3.18 11.82
C LYS A 41 -7.36 2.33 11.64
N LEU A 42 -6.97 1.58 12.67
CA LEU A 42 -5.89 0.60 12.55
C LEU A 42 -6.40 -0.72 11.95
N PRO A 43 -5.55 -1.46 11.21
CA PRO A 43 -5.87 -2.82 10.79
C PRO A 43 -6.23 -3.69 11.98
N ALA A 44 -7.25 -4.55 11.82
CA ALA A 44 -7.78 -5.36 12.92
C ALA A 44 -8.19 -6.78 12.49
N THR A 45 -7.91 -7.14 11.24
CA THR A 45 -8.09 -8.48 10.68
C THR A 45 -6.81 -8.88 9.94
N ALA A 46 -6.59 -10.18 9.76
CA ALA A 46 -5.40 -10.68 9.06
C ALA A 46 -5.31 -10.12 7.63
N GLU A 47 -6.45 -10.04 6.95
CA GLU A 47 -6.57 -9.48 5.60
C GLU A 47 -6.25 -7.98 5.57
N ALA A 48 -6.71 -7.21 6.56
CA ALA A 48 -6.41 -5.78 6.65
C ALA A 48 -4.91 -5.54 6.89
N PHE A 49 -4.28 -6.33 7.76
CA PHE A 49 -2.83 -6.27 7.95
C PHE A 49 -2.08 -6.61 6.66
N MET A 50 -2.48 -7.67 5.96
CA MET A 50 -1.88 -8.06 4.68
C MET A 50 -1.94 -6.92 3.67
N VAL A 51 -3.11 -6.32 3.48
CA VAL A 51 -3.29 -5.23 2.50
C VAL A 51 -2.49 -3.99 2.89
N TYR A 52 -2.50 -3.59 4.16
CA TYR A 52 -1.67 -2.47 4.64
C TYR A 52 -0.18 -2.70 4.34
N TYR A 53 0.36 -3.87 4.69
CA TYR A 53 1.77 -4.14 4.46
C TYR A 53 2.14 -4.16 2.98
N ILE A 54 1.25 -4.67 2.12
CA ILE A 54 1.47 -4.67 0.67
C ILE A 54 1.44 -3.24 0.12
N ASP A 55 0.51 -2.40 0.56
CA ASP A 55 0.39 -1.00 0.14
C ASP A 55 1.64 -0.17 0.53
N ASP A 56 2.08 -0.29 1.79
CA ASP A 56 3.31 0.38 2.29
C ASP A 56 4.57 -0.15 1.57
N LEU A 57 4.64 -1.45 1.32
CA LEU A 57 5.74 -2.06 0.58
C LEU A 57 5.79 -1.54 -0.87
N ASP A 58 4.66 -1.48 -1.57
CA ASP A 58 4.59 -0.98 -2.95
C ASP A 58 5.07 0.48 -3.03
N ALA A 59 4.60 1.34 -2.13
CA ALA A 59 5.02 2.73 -2.06
C ALA A 59 6.54 2.87 -1.83
N LYS A 60 7.11 2.07 -0.92
CA LYS A 60 8.56 2.06 -0.66
C LYS A 60 9.36 1.52 -1.83
N MET A 61 8.89 0.46 -2.50
CA MET A 61 9.57 -0.11 -3.65
C MET A 61 9.56 0.83 -4.86
N ASN A 62 8.46 1.53 -5.10
CA ASN A 62 8.39 2.60 -6.08
C ASN A 62 9.38 3.72 -5.75
N GLN A 63 9.41 4.18 -4.50
CA GLN A 63 10.38 5.19 -4.05
C GLN A 63 11.83 4.72 -4.25
N VAL A 64 12.16 3.47 -3.90
CA VAL A 64 13.50 2.90 -4.08
C VAL A 64 13.90 2.92 -5.56
N THR A 65 13.02 2.45 -6.43
CA THR A 65 13.26 2.35 -7.88
C THR A 65 13.46 3.75 -8.47
N ASP A 66 12.56 4.69 -8.18
CA ASP A 66 12.64 6.07 -8.68
C ASP A 66 13.92 6.79 -8.23
N LEU A 67 14.32 6.60 -6.96
CA LEU A 67 15.53 7.22 -6.42
C LEU A 67 16.82 6.66 -7.00
N ILE A 68 16.85 5.37 -7.34
CA ILE A 68 18.00 4.73 -7.99
C ILE A 68 18.10 5.21 -9.44
N ASP A 69 17.00 5.13 -10.18
CA ASP A 69 16.96 5.36 -11.63
C ASP A 69 17.18 6.83 -11.98
N ASN A 70 16.74 7.76 -11.11
CA ASN A 70 16.90 9.20 -11.30
C ASN A 70 18.07 9.80 -10.48
N HIS A 71 18.97 8.99 -9.93
CA HIS A 71 20.08 9.51 -9.13
C HIS A 71 21.06 10.33 -9.97
N PRO A 72 21.39 11.58 -9.59
CA PRO A 72 22.35 12.38 -10.34
C PRO A 72 23.79 11.87 -10.16
N GLY A 73 24.49 11.72 -11.28
CA GLY A 73 25.91 11.37 -11.29
C GLY A 73 26.20 9.87 -11.15
N GLU A 74 27.48 9.56 -10.91
CA GLU A 74 28.02 8.20 -11.04
C GLU A 74 28.26 7.49 -9.69
N ALA A 75 27.97 8.13 -8.55
CA ALA A 75 28.21 7.55 -7.24
C ALA A 75 27.35 6.30 -6.97
N ASP A 76 27.93 5.21 -6.49
CA ASP A 76 27.21 3.93 -6.30
C ASP A 76 26.05 3.98 -5.27
N TRP A 77 26.04 4.98 -4.40
CA TRP A 77 25.08 5.13 -3.31
C TRP A 77 24.31 6.44 -3.42
N THR A 78 23.02 6.43 -3.10
CA THR A 78 22.23 7.65 -2.97
C THR A 78 22.60 8.45 -1.71
N ALA A 79 22.08 9.68 -1.62
CA ALA A 79 21.97 10.37 -0.33
C ALA A 79 21.10 9.55 0.65
N TYR A 80 21.20 9.87 1.95
CA TYR A 80 20.38 9.24 2.98
C TYR A 80 18.90 9.59 2.77
N GLN A 81 18.05 8.57 2.75
CA GLN A 81 16.62 8.70 2.52
C GLN A 81 15.90 8.54 3.84
N ARG A 82 15.39 9.64 4.41
CA ARG A 82 14.76 9.63 5.73
C ARG A 82 13.55 8.69 5.79
N ALA A 83 12.75 8.60 4.74
CA ALA A 83 11.58 7.73 4.69
C ALA A 83 11.92 6.22 4.68
N LEU A 84 13.14 5.86 4.28
CA LEU A 84 13.63 4.48 4.18
C LEU A 84 14.72 4.17 5.22
N GLU A 85 15.08 5.16 6.05
CA GLU A 85 16.12 5.10 7.08
C GLU A 85 17.47 4.54 6.61
N THR A 86 17.81 4.72 5.33
CA THR A 86 19.05 4.18 4.75
C THR A 86 19.53 4.96 3.52
N LYS A 87 20.74 4.62 3.05
CA LYS A 87 21.19 4.96 1.70
C LYS A 87 20.89 3.77 0.78
N LEU A 88 20.52 4.04 -0.46
CA LEU A 88 20.24 2.99 -1.44
C LEU A 88 21.47 2.71 -2.28
N TYR A 89 21.77 1.43 -2.49
CA TYR A 89 22.81 0.98 -3.42
C TYR A 89 22.21 0.84 -4.81
N ARG A 90 22.85 1.44 -5.81
CA ARG A 90 22.27 1.57 -7.15
C ARG A 90 22.57 0.39 -8.08
N LYS A 91 23.70 -0.29 -7.89
CA LYS A 91 24.09 -1.36 -8.82
C LYS A 91 23.21 -2.58 -8.58
N ARG A 92 22.44 -2.94 -9.61
CA ARG A 92 21.59 -4.14 -9.60
C ARG A 92 22.46 -5.32 -10.08
N PRO A 93 22.62 -6.38 -9.29
CA PRO A 93 23.53 -7.49 -9.63
C PRO A 93 23.01 -8.36 -10.79
N LEU A 94 21.78 -8.14 -11.25
CA LEU A 94 21.11 -8.93 -12.28
C LEU A 94 20.75 -8.11 -13.53
N GLU A 95 21.24 -6.86 -13.63
CA GLU A 95 21.17 -6.03 -14.83
C GLU A 95 22.54 -5.90 -15.51
#